data_AF-A0A9D2LHT9-F1
#
_entry.id   AF-A0A9D2LHT9-F1
#
_cell.length_a   1.000
_cell.length_b   1.000
_cell.length_c   1.000
_cell.angle_alpha   90.00
_cell.angle_beta   90.00
_cell.angle_gamma   90.00
#
_symmetry.space_group_name_H-M   'P 1'
#
loop_
_entity.id
_entity.type
_entity.pdbx_description
1 polymer ?
#
loop_
_entity_poly.entity_id
_entity_poly.type
_entity_poly.pdbx_seq_one_letter_code
_entity_poly.pdbx_strand_id
1 'polypeptide(L)'
;MSASLTTQQLTELLHTAADLESAIYTLNRTIPETKEQIKARTPKKPTVRKAPPAKEPKAPDKPICPQKPDISGFPIQLKAICACMAGVFLLVGLASGFSGFGGILSIIGLGCMAALVATTTSNRKKAQKSALAAYQSALDQYQREEESYPRRLEEYQQDLAVWQKRSKTVQLNYETRLAESEKAYELTLTDYQSKSRQLLRPMEKLLRESRRNLEKLYASDWLYLKYRSLPAVTTIYEYFLSGRCTELTGPDGAYNLYESELRQNIIIEKLENIEKKLDQIQQNQFLLYTEMQRANQISQEIAQDTKAILSQTKEIAWNTKCTAYFSEVTAKNTEAIKILTFLNGAS
;
A
#
# COMPACT_ATOMS: atom_id res chain seq x y z
N MET A 1 9.95 16.06 63.12
CA MET A 1 10.83 17.23 63.28
C MET A 1 12.06 16.98 62.44
N SER A 2 12.02 17.30 61.15
CA SER A 2 13.21 17.28 60.29
C SER A 2 14.09 18.47 60.66
N ALA A 3 15.42 18.29 60.66
CA ALA A 3 16.35 19.40 60.77
C ALA A 3 15.96 20.50 59.78
N SER A 4 16.01 21.77 60.19
CA SER A 4 15.72 22.89 59.30
C SER A 4 16.78 22.89 58.18
N LEU A 5 16.35 22.54 56.96
CA LEU A 5 17.21 22.60 55.78
C LEU A 5 17.73 24.03 55.61
N THR A 6 19.03 24.17 55.37
CA THR A 6 19.62 25.49 55.10
C THR A 6 19.13 26.01 53.76
N THR A 7 19.19 27.34 53.55
CA THR A 7 18.88 27.95 52.25
C THR A 7 19.67 27.29 51.12
N GLN A 8 20.95 26.98 51.34
CA GLN A 8 21.78 26.31 50.34
C GLN A 8 21.26 24.91 49.99
N GLN A 9 20.88 24.11 50.98
CA GLN A 9 20.30 22.78 50.77
C GLN A 9 18.94 22.86 50.06
N LEU A 10 18.11 23.84 50.40
CA LEU A 10 16.83 24.08 49.73
C LEU A 10 17.03 24.49 48.26
N THR A 11 17.98 25.38 47.98
CA THR A 11 18.32 25.78 46.61
C THR A 11 18.79 24.59 45.78
N GLU A 12 19.61 23.70 46.34
CA GLU A 12 20.09 22.50 45.68
C GLU A 12 18.96 21.48 45.41
N LEU A 13 18.04 21.32 46.36
CA LEU A 13 16.83 20.50 46.19
C LEU A 13 15.90 21.05 45.11
N LEU A 14 15.66 22.37 45.12
CA LEU A 14 14.86 23.07 44.12
C LEU A 14 15.45 22.97 42.72
N HIS A 15 16.76 23.18 42.60
CA HIS A 15 17.49 23.01 41.34
C HIS A 15 17.32 21.59 40.80
N THR A 16 17.55 20.59 41.63
CA THR A 16 17.48 19.17 41.23
C THR A 16 16.06 18.75 40.85
N ALA A 17 15.06 19.23 41.59
CA ALA A 17 13.65 18.99 41.27
C ALA A 17 13.28 19.66 39.93
N ALA A 18 13.68 20.92 39.72
CA ALA A 18 13.45 21.62 38.45
C ALA A 18 14.09 20.86 37.28
N ASP A 19 15.33 20.40 37.45
CA ASP A 19 16.08 19.64 36.46
C ASP A 19 15.39 18.33 36.04
N LEU A 20 14.87 17.59 37.02
CA LEU A 20 14.15 16.34 36.78
C LEU A 20 12.76 16.60 36.16
N GLU A 21 12.03 17.59 36.63
CA GLU A 21 10.74 18.02 36.07
C GLU A 21 10.90 18.43 34.59
N SER A 22 11.93 19.20 34.26
CA SER A 22 12.26 19.61 32.89
C SER A 22 12.62 18.41 32.01
N ALA A 23 13.43 17.48 32.53
CA ALA A 23 13.78 16.25 31.81
C ALA A 23 12.55 15.39 31.52
N ILE A 24 11.66 15.22 32.51
CA ILE A 24 10.41 14.47 32.37
C ILE A 24 9.48 15.15 31.36
N TYR A 25 9.33 16.47 31.42
CA TYR A 25 8.53 17.24 30.47
C TYR A 25 9.03 17.04 29.04
N THR A 26 10.34 17.17 28.82
CA THR A 26 10.98 16.98 27.52
C THR A 26 10.75 15.56 26.99
N LEU A 27 11.05 14.53 27.80
CA LEU A 27 10.89 13.13 27.40
C LEU A 27 9.42 12.75 27.14
N ASN A 28 8.48 13.27 27.92
CA ASN A 28 7.04 13.06 27.71
C ASN A 28 6.55 13.61 26.37
N ARG A 29 7.17 14.70 25.88
CA ARG A 29 6.87 15.28 24.58
C ARG A 29 7.54 14.51 23.45
N THR A 30 8.84 14.23 23.58
CA THR A 30 9.62 13.68 22.47
C THR A 30 9.33 12.21 22.21
N ILE A 31 9.09 11.37 23.24
CA ILE A 31 8.86 9.93 23.03
C ILE A 31 7.65 9.66 22.11
N PRO A 32 6.46 10.26 22.33
CA PRO A 32 5.32 10.10 21.42
C PRO A 32 5.60 10.59 19.99
N GLU A 33 6.23 11.76 19.84
CA GLU A 33 6.59 12.33 18.53
C GLU A 33 7.51 11.37 17.76
N THR A 34 8.51 10.79 18.42
CA THR A 34 9.41 9.79 17.85
C THR A 34 8.68 8.50 17.47
N LYS A 35 7.74 8.02 18.31
CA LYS A 35 6.93 6.82 18.03
C LYS A 35 6.09 7.00 16.77
N GLU A 36 5.45 8.14 16.59
CA GLU A 36 4.65 8.42 15.39
C GLU A 36 5.52 8.49 14.13
N GLN A 37 6.71 9.10 14.22
CA GLN A 37 7.66 9.12 13.11
C GLN A 37 8.14 7.71 12.71
N ILE A 38 8.45 6.86 13.70
CA ILE A 38 8.79 5.45 13.47
C ILE A 38 7.63 4.73 12.78
N LYS A 39 6.39 4.93 13.26
CA LYS A 39 5.21 4.28 12.67
C LYS A 39 5.02 4.71 11.21
N ALA A 40 5.10 6.00 10.92
CA ALA A 40 4.93 6.57 9.58
C ALA A 40 5.96 6.08 8.55
N ARG A 41 7.17 5.71 9.01
CA ARG A 41 8.30 5.29 8.17
C ARG A 41 8.48 3.79 8.06
N THR A 42 7.59 3.00 8.65
CA THR A 42 7.66 1.53 8.63
C THR A 42 7.76 1.03 7.18
N PRO A 43 8.75 0.18 6.85
CA PRO A 43 8.90 -0.39 5.51
C PRO A 43 7.62 -1.11 5.08
N LYS A 44 7.20 -0.89 3.84
CA LYS A 44 6.02 -1.56 3.26
C LYS A 44 6.43 -2.84 2.56
N LYS A 45 5.59 -3.88 2.67
CA LYS A 45 5.82 -5.15 1.97
C LYS A 45 5.86 -4.89 0.44
N PRO A 46 6.92 -5.31 -0.26
CA PRO A 46 7.02 -5.16 -1.71
C PRO A 46 5.98 -6.02 -2.43
N THR A 47 5.46 -5.50 -3.54
CA THR A 47 4.52 -6.23 -4.42
C THR A 47 5.28 -6.81 -5.62
N VAL A 48 5.39 -8.13 -5.70
CA VAL A 48 5.95 -8.82 -6.87
C VAL A 48 4.84 -9.06 -7.89
N ARG A 49 4.95 -8.44 -9.08
CA ARG A 49 3.95 -8.61 -10.14
C ARG A 49 4.12 -9.95 -10.85
N LYS A 50 3.03 -10.72 -10.96
CA LYS A 50 2.98 -11.92 -11.79
C LYS A 50 2.90 -11.54 -13.26
N ALA A 51 3.70 -12.15 -14.12
CA ALA A 51 3.62 -11.96 -15.56
C ALA A 51 2.31 -12.56 -16.10
N PRO A 52 1.69 -11.96 -17.15
CA PRO A 52 0.53 -12.56 -17.80
C PRO A 52 0.87 -13.96 -18.32
N PRO A 53 -0.04 -14.94 -18.22
CA PRO A 53 0.20 -16.26 -18.78
C PRO A 53 0.36 -16.18 -20.30
N ALA A 54 1.36 -16.88 -20.83
CA ALA A 54 1.52 -17.02 -22.27
C ALA A 54 0.34 -17.82 -22.83
N LYS A 55 -0.19 -17.42 -24.00
CA LYS A 55 -1.28 -18.15 -24.66
C LYS A 55 -0.86 -19.59 -24.96
N GLU A 56 -1.68 -20.54 -24.55
CA GLU A 56 -1.48 -21.96 -24.84
C GLU A 56 -1.63 -22.22 -26.35
N PRO A 57 -0.76 -23.04 -26.96
CA PRO A 57 -0.93 -23.48 -28.35
C PRO A 57 -2.29 -24.16 -28.53
N LYS A 58 -2.94 -23.93 -29.68
CA LYS A 58 -4.21 -24.56 -30.01
C LYS A 58 -3.97 -25.81 -30.85
N ALA A 59 -4.66 -26.90 -30.53
CA ALA A 59 -4.59 -28.12 -31.33
C ALA A 59 -5.09 -27.87 -32.76
N PRO A 60 -4.46 -28.47 -33.79
CA PRO A 60 -4.93 -28.35 -35.17
C PRO A 60 -6.28 -29.04 -35.32
N ASP A 61 -7.20 -28.41 -36.04
CA ASP A 61 -8.50 -29.01 -36.36
C ASP A 61 -8.34 -30.25 -37.22
N LYS A 62 -9.12 -31.29 -36.92
CA LYS A 62 -9.17 -32.52 -37.71
C LYS A 62 -9.83 -32.23 -39.07
N PRO A 63 -9.24 -32.67 -40.20
CA PRO A 63 -9.88 -32.55 -41.51
C PRO A 63 -11.26 -33.22 -41.51
N ILE A 64 -12.26 -32.53 -42.03
CA ILE A 64 -13.64 -33.02 -42.09
C ILE A 64 -13.90 -33.54 -43.50
N CYS A 65 -14.30 -34.81 -43.62
CA CYS A 65 -14.62 -35.40 -44.92
C CYS A 65 -15.82 -34.68 -45.56
N PRO A 66 -15.70 -34.20 -46.81
CA PRO A 66 -16.80 -33.51 -47.48
C PRO A 66 -17.96 -34.47 -47.73
N GLN A 67 -19.18 -34.01 -47.47
CA GLN A 67 -20.38 -34.80 -47.73
C GLN A 67 -20.70 -34.82 -49.24
N LYS A 68 -21.05 -36.00 -49.74
CA LYS A 68 -21.49 -36.16 -51.13
C LYS A 68 -22.81 -35.39 -51.35
N PRO A 69 -22.92 -34.52 -52.37
CA PRO A 69 -24.14 -33.78 -52.63
C PRO A 69 -25.28 -34.75 -52.99
N ASP A 70 -26.42 -34.62 -52.29
CA ASP A 70 -27.65 -35.31 -52.65
C ASP A 70 -28.31 -34.61 -53.84
N ILE A 71 -28.27 -35.27 -54.99
CA ILE A 71 -28.77 -34.75 -56.27
C ILE A 71 -30.07 -35.47 -56.65
N SER A 72 -30.67 -36.26 -55.73
CA SER A 72 -31.82 -37.11 -56.04
C SER A 72 -33.19 -36.40 -56.02
N GLY A 73 -33.24 -35.09 -55.75
CA GLY A 73 -34.48 -34.35 -55.56
C GLY A 73 -35.03 -33.56 -56.76
N PHE A 74 -36.17 -34.02 -57.29
CA PHE A 74 -37.37 -33.22 -57.68
C PHE A 74 -37.50 -32.50 -59.06
N PRO A 75 -38.73 -32.08 -59.49
CA PRO A 75 -40.07 -32.65 -59.36
C PRO A 75 -40.60 -33.24 -60.68
N ILE A 76 -41.47 -34.24 -60.60
CA ILE A 76 -42.25 -34.79 -61.72
C ILE A 76 -43.14 -33.72 -62.41
N GLN A 77 -43.46 -32.64 -61.68
CA GLN A 77 -44.39 -31.59 -62.09
C GLN A 77 -43.97 -30.83 -63.36
N LEU A 78 -42.69 -30.55 -63.60
CA LEU A 78 -42.28 -29.79 -64.79
C LEU A 78 -42.40 -30.61 -66.08
N LYS A 79 -42.14 -31.92 -66.01
CA LYS A 79 -42.35 -32.83 -67.14
C LYS A 79 -43.85 -33.00 -67.43
N ALA A 80 -44.68 -33.10 -66.40
CA ALA A 80 -46.13 -33.18 -66.53
C ALA A 80 -46.72 -31.90 -67.15
N ILE A 81 -46.33 -30.71 -66.66
CA ILE A 81 -46.79 -29.42 -67.20
C ILE A 81 -46.34 -29.25 -68.65
N CYS A 82 -45.11 -29.63 -69.00
CA CYS A 82 -44.63 -29.55 -70.38
C CYS A 82 -45.36 -30.54 -71.31
N ALA A 83 -45.71 -31.74 -70.84
CA ALA A 83 -46.48 -32.73 -71.61
C ALA A 83 -47.93 -32.27 -71.83
N CYS A 84 -48.58 -31.69 -70.80
CA CYS A 84 -49.92 -31.13 -70.93
C CYS A 84 -49.95 -29.97 -71.94
N MET A 85 -49.00 -29.04 -71.83
CA MET A 85 -48.90 -27.90 -72.76
C MET A 85 -48.58 -28.35 -74.19
N ALA A 86 -47.72 -29.34 -74.38
CA ALA A 86 -47.44 -29.93 -75.70
C ALA A 86 -48.69 -30.58 -76.32
N GLY A 87 -49.53 -31.24 -75.49
CA GLY A 87 -50.83 -31.77 -75.92
C GLY A 87 -51.79 -30.68 -76.42
N VAL A 88 -51.82 -29.52 -75.75
CA VAL A 88 -52.64 -28.37 -76.17
C VAL A 88 -52.19 -27.81 -77.52
N PHE A 89 -50.88 -27.63 -77.73
CA PHE A 89 -50.35 -27.17 -79.01
C PHE A 89 -50.61 -28.16 -80.15
N LEU A 90 -50.55 -29.47 -79.89
CA LEU A 90 -50.92 -30.53 -80.87
C LEU A 90 -52.40 -30.45 -81.28
N LEU A 91 -53.31 -30.26 -80.31
CA LEU A 91 -54.75 -30.13 -80.58
C LEU A 91 -55.08 -28.87 -81.39
N VAL A 92 -54.45 -27.74 -81.09
CA VAL A 92 -54.63 -26.49 -81.85
C VAL A 92 -54.16 -26.64 -83.31
N GLY A 93 -53.07 -27.38 -83.55
CA GLY A 93 -52.58 -27.67 -84.90
C GLY A 93 -53.52 -28.57 -85.71
N LEU A 94 -54.16 -29.57 -85.07
CA LEU A 94 -55.14 -30.45 -85.73
C LEU A 94 -56.46 -29.73 -86.05
N ALA A 95 -56.94 -28.86 -85.16
CA ALA A 95 -58.22 -28.17 -85.32
C ALA A 95 -58.20 -27.07 -86.40
N SER A 96 -57.05 -26.45 -86.65
CA SER A 96 -56.93 -25.30 -87.56
C SER A 96 -56.51 -25.65 -88.99
N GLY A 97 -56.24 -26.93 -89.28
CA GLY A 97 -55.69 -27.37 -90.56
C GLY A 97 -54.25 -26.89 -90.74
N PHE A 98 -53.32 -27.83 -90.98
CA PHE A 98 -51.88 -27.56 -91.00
C PHE A 98 -51.42 -26.51 -92.04
N SER A 99 -52.30 -26.03 -92.91
CA SER A 99 -52.04 -25.05 -93.96
C SER A 99 -52.31 -23.58 -93.56
N GLY A 100 -52.76 -23.29 -92.33
CA GLY A 100 -53.07 -21.93 -91.83
C GLY A 100 -52.18 -21.41 -90.69
N PHE A 101 -52.36 -20.13 -90.33
CA PHE A 101 -51.62 -19.42 -89.25
C PHE A 101 -51.55 -20.21 -87.92
N GLY A 102 -52.57 -21.01 -87.60
CA GLY A 102 -52.64 -21.87 -86.41
C GLY A 102 -51.68 -23.07 -86.43
N GLY A 103 -51.39 -23.65 -87.59
CA GLY A 103 -50.40 -24.72 -87.74
C GLY A 103 -48.97 -24.23 -87.49
N ILE A 104 -48.66 -23.01 -87.95
CA ILE A 104 -47.36 -22.36 -87.74
C ILE A 104 -47.13 -22.04 -86.24
N LEU A 105 -48.15 -21.53 -85.55
CA LEU A 105 -48.12 -21.25 -84.10
C LEU A 105 -47.91 -22.51 -83.26
N SER A 106 -48.50 -23.64 -83.65
CA SER A 106 -48.33 -24.94 -82.98
C SER A 106 -46.88 -25.45 -83.08
N ILE A 107 -46.26 -25.36 -84.27
CA ILE A 107 -44.87 -25.78 -84.50
C ILE A 107 -43.89 -24.90 -83.70
N ILE A 108 -44.09 -23.58 -83.69
CA ILE A 108 -43.26 -22.64 -82.92
C ILE A 108 -43.40 -22.90 -81.41
N GLY A 109 -44.62 -23.10 -80.91
CA GLY A 109 -44.87 -23.40 -79.50
C GLY A 109 -44.20 -24.70 -79.03
N LEU A 110 -44.31 -25.78 -79.82
CA LEU A 110 -43.62 -27.05 -79.55
C LEU A 110 -42.10 -26.91 -79.61
N GLY A 111 -41.57 -26.15 -80.57
CA GLY A 111 -40.14 -25.84 -80.69
C GLY A 111 -39.59 -25.06 -79.48
N CYS A 112 -40.31 -24.02 -79.03
CA CYS A 112 -39.96 -23.26 -77.83
C CYS A 112 -40.02 -24.11 -76.55
N MET A 113 -41.00 -25.00 -76.43
CA MET A 113 -41.12 -25.92 -75.28
C MET A 113 -40.00 -26.96 -75.27
N ALA A 114 -39.67 -27.54 -76.42
CA ALA A 114 -38.51 -28.42 -76.55
C ALA A 114 -37.21 -27.69 -76.18
N ALA A 115 -37.06 -26.42 -76.58
CA ALA A 115 -35.92 -25.59 -76.22
C ALA A 115 -35.87 -25.26 -74.71
N LEU A 116 -37.01 -25.00 -74.06
CA LEU A 116 -37.09 -24.80 -72.60
C LEU A 116 -36.72 -26.07 -71.81
N VAL A 117 -37.20 -27.23 -72.25
CA VAL A 117 -36.82 -28.54 -71.65
C VAL A 117 -35.34 -28.84 -71.90
N ALA A 118 -34.81 -28.55 -73.10
CA ALA A 118 -33.40 -28.75 -73.43
C ALA A 118 -32.46 -27.82 -72.63
N THR A 119 -32.82 -26.54 -72.45
CA THR A 119 -32.05 -25.57 -71.68
C THR A 119 -32.06 -25.87 -70.18
N THR A 120 -33.22 -26.24 -69.61
CA THR A 120 -33.32 -26.64 -68.19
C THR A 120 -32.57 -27.93 -67.90
N THR A 121 -32.63 -28.93 -68.78
CA THR A 121 -31.85 -30.18 -68.63
C THR A 121 -30.35 -29.96 -68.84
N SER A 122 -29.96 -29.10 -69.78
CA SER A 122 -28.55 -28.70 -69.99
C SER A 122 -28.00 -27.93 -68.79
N ASN A 123 -28.74 -26.96 -68.26
CA ASN A 123 -28.36 -26.20 -67.07
C ASN A 123 -28.28 -27.10 -65.83
N ARG A 124 -29.15 -28.12 -65.70
CA ARG A 124 -29.05 -29.14 -64.63
C ARG A 124 -27.83 -30.04 -64.79
N LYS A 125 -27.54 -30.55 -66.00
CA LYS A 125 -26.33 -31.34 -66.25
C LYS A 125 -25.07 -30.52 -65.97
N LYS A 126 -25.07 -29.23 -66.30
CA LYS A 126 -23.99 -28.29 -65.96
C LYS A 126 -23.88 -28.08 -64.45
N ALA A 127 -24.98 -27.83 -63.75
CA ALA A 127 -25.02 -27.66 -62.29
C ALA A 127 -24.60 -28.93 -61.54
N GLN A 128 -24.97 -30.11 -62.03
CA GLN A 128 -24.55 -31.40 -61.49
C GLN A 128 -23.06 -31.64 -61.72
N LYS A 129 -22.56 -31.35 -62.93
CA LYS A 129 -21.13 -31.45 -63.26
C LYS A 129 -20.29 -30.46 -62.44
N SER A 130 -20.79 -29.24 -62.21
CA SER A 130 -20.11 -28.26 -61.35
C SER A 130 -20.15 -28.65 -59.88
N ALA A 131 -21.27 -29.22 -59.37
CA ALA A 131 -21.36 -29.73 -58.01
C ALA A 131 -20.43 -30.93 -57.79
N LEU A 132 -20.33 -31.84 -58.77
CA LEU A 132 -19.39 -32.97 -58.72
C LEU A 132 -17.93 -32.50 -58.80
N ALA A 133 -17.62 -31.52 -59.64
CA ALA A 133 -16.29 -30.93 -59.73
C ALA A 133 -15.90 -30.18 -58.44
N ALA A 134 -16.84 -29.46 -57.82
CA ALA A 134 -16.63 -28.83 -56.51
C ALA A 134 -16.39 -29.87 -55.40
N TYR A 135 -17.13 -30.99 -55.43
CA TYR A 135 -16.90 -32.12 -54.51
C TYR A 135 -15.53 -32.78 -54.73
N GLN A 136 -15.09 -32.97 -55.99
CA GLN A 136 -13.75 -33.47 -56.30
C GLN A 136 -12.67 -32.52 -55.80
N SER A 137 -12.81 -31.22 -56.04
CA SER A 137 -11.88 -30.22 -55.50
C SER A 137 -11.85 -30.20 -53.98
N ALA A 138 -13.00 -30.43 -53.31
CA ALA A 138 -13.08 -30.52 -51.86
C ALA A 138 -12.43 -31.81 -51.32
N LEU A 139 -12.55 -32.93 -52.04
CA LEU A 139 -11.84 -34.17 -51.73
C LEU A 139 -10.33 -34.00 -51.87
N ASP A 140 -9.85 -33.35 -52.93
CA ASP A 140 -8.43 -33.08 -53.15
C ASP A 140 -7.85 -32.12 -52.09
N GLN A 141 -8.66 -31.20 -51.57
CA GLN A 141 -8.30 -30.35 -50.44
C GLN A 141 -8.25 -31.15 -49.13
N TYR A 142 -9.26 -31.98 -48.87
CA TYR A 142 -9.30 -32.88 -47.73
C TYR A 142 -8.08 -33.81 -47.69
N GLN A 143 -7.71 -34.43 -48.82
CA GLN A 143 -6.53 -35.29 -48.91
C GLN A 143 -5.24 -34.54 -48.57
N ARG A 144 -5.06 -33.33 -49.09
CA ARG A 144 -3.91 -32.47 -48.77
C ARG A 144 -3.87 -32.06 -47.28
N GLU A 145 -5.03 -31.79 -46.71
CA GLU A 145 -5.16 -31.47 -45.28
C GLU A 145 -4.89 -32.68 -44.38
N GLU A 146 -5.31 -33.88 -44.79
CA GLU A 146 -5.05 -35.16 -44.13
C GLU A 146 -3.57 -35.54 -44.18
N GLU A 147 -2.91 -35.37 -45.33
CA GLU A 147 -1.46 -35.60 -45.50
C GLU A 147 -0.60 -34.61 -44.68
N SER A 148 -1.06 -33.37 -44.53
CA SER A 148 -0.37 -32.34 -43.73
C SER A 148 -0.73 -32.35 -42.25
N TYR A 149 -1.82 -33.02 -41.86
CA TYR A 149 -2.26 -33.15 -40.47
C TYR A 149 -1.21 -33.74 -39.51
N PRO A 150 -0.50 -34.86 -39.81
CA PRO A 150 0.51 -35.40 -38.89
C PRO A 150 1.66 -34.42 -38.63
N ARG A 151 2.10 -33.66 -39.65
CA ARG A 151 3.12 -32.62 -39.47
C ARG A 151 2.64 -31.48 -38.58
N ARG A 152 1.42 -30.97 -38.81
CA ARG A 152 0.81 -29.95 -37.92
C ARG A 152 0.64 -30.45 -36.48
N LEU A 153 0.36 -31.75 -36.31
CA LEU A 153 0.26 -32.38 -34.99
C LEU A 153 1.62 -32.47 -34.29
N GLU A 154 2.68 -32.82 -35.01
CA GLU A 154 4.06 -32.83 -34.48
C GLU A 154 4.53 -31.42 -34.11
N GLU A 155 4.31 -30.42 -34.97
CA GLU A 155 4.58 -29.01 -34.68
C GLU A 155 3.84 -28.54 -33.42
N TYR A 156 2.54 -28.86 -33.32
CA TYR A 156 1.75 -28.58 -32.13
C TYR A 156 2.32 -29.25 -30.86
N GLN A 157 2.75 -30.52 -30.94
CA GLN A 157 3.36 -31.22 -29.80
C GLN A 157 4.69 -30.58 -29.37
N GLN A 158 5.51 -30.15 -30.32
CA GLN A 158 6.76 -29.42 -30.04
C GLN A 158 6.47 -28.07 -29.38
N ASP A 159 5.53 -27.30 -29.93
CA ASP A 159 5.10 -26.01 -29.37
C ASP A 159 4.51 -26.16 -27.97
N LEU A 160 3.71 -27.21 -27.74
CA LEU A 160 3.16 -27.53 -26.43
C LEU A 160 4.27 -27.85 -25.43
N ALA A 161 5.27 -28.65 -25.81
CA ALA A 161 6.41 -28.97 -24.95
C ALA A 161 7.24 -27.72 -24.60
N VAL A 162 7.49 -26.85 -25.59
CA VAL A 162 8.18 -25.57 -25.40
C VAL A 162 7.37 -24.65 -24.48
N TRP A 163 6.06 -24.53 -24.72
CA TRP A 163 5.16 -23.73 -23.89
C TRP A 163 5.11 -24.25 -22.45
N GLN A 164 5.00 -25.56 -22.23
CA GLN A 164 5.00 -26.17 -20.90
C GLN A 164 6.31 -25.88 -20.15
N LYS A 165 7.46 -26.03 -20.82
CA LYS A 165 8.77 -25.71 -20.25
C LYS A 165 8.85 -24.24 -19.86
N ARG A 166 8.48 -23.34 -20.78
CA ARG A 166 8.48 -21.90 -20.56
C ARG A 166 7.53 -21.48 -19.43
N SER A 167 6.33 -22.06 -19.39
CA SER A 167 5.33 -21.80 -18.35
C SER A 167 5.85 -22.20 -16.96
N LYS A 168 6.45 -23.38 -16.83
CA LYS A 168 7.11 -23.83 -15.59
C LYS A 168 8.26 -22.90 -15.19
N THR A 169 9.13 -22.50 -16.13
CA THR A 169 10.22 -21.56 -15.84
C THR A 169 9.71 -20.20 -15.38
N VAL A 170 8.66 -19.66 -16.01
CA VAL A 170 8.05 -18.38 -15.61
C VAL A 170 7.46 -18.48 -14.20
N GLN A 171 6.79 -19.58 -13.88
CA GLN A 171 6.23 -19.84 -12.56
C GLN A 171 7.34 -19.95 -11.50
N LEU A 172 8.39 -20.74 -11.77
CA LEU A 172 9.54 -20.88 -10.86
C LEU A 172 10.25 -19.54 -10.63
N ASN A 173 10.52 -18.77 -11.69
CA ASN A 173 11.15 -17.45 -11.57
C ASN A 173 10.29 -16.48 -10.75
N TYR A 174 8.96 -16.56 -10.86
CA TYR A 174 8.06 -15.77 -10.03
C TYR A 174 8.15 -16.15 -8.56
N GLU A 175 8.14 -17.45 -8.24
CA GLU A 175 8.28 -17.97 -6.88
C GLU A 175 9.64 -17.61 -6.27
N THR A 176 10.72 -17.73 -7.02
CA THR A 176 12.07 -17.32 -6.59
C THR A 176 12.12 -15.84 -6.28
N ARG A 177 11.62 -14.98 -7.19
CA ARG A 177 11.59 -13.52 -6.96
C ARG A 177 10.71 -13.14 -5.77
N LEU A 178 9.60 -13.85 -5.56
CA LEU A 178 8.73 -13.65 -4.42
C LEU A 178 9.47 -14.00 -3.12
N ALA A 179 10.11 -15.17 -3.04
CA ALA A 179 10.86 -15.61 -1.87
C ALA A 179 12.06 -14.69 -1.56
N GLU A 180 12.83 -14.30 -2.58
CA GLU A 180 13.94 -13.35 -2.44
C GLU A 180 13.45 -11.99 -1.93
N SER A 181 12.34 -11.50 -2.49
CA SER A 181 11.72 -10.24 -2.08
C SER A 181 11.16 -10.29 -0.66
N GLU A 182 10.60 -11.42 -0.23
CA GLU A 182 10.10 -11.61 1.13
C GLU A 182 11.25 -11.68 2.14
N LYS A 183 12.32 -12.42 1.83
CA LYS A 183 13.52 -12.51 2.66
C LYS A 183 14.21 -11.13 2.80
N ALA A 184 14.34 -10.39 1.71
CA ALA A 184 14.91 -9.04 1.74
C ALA A 184 14.05 -8.08 2.57
N TYR A 185 12.72 -8.18 2.46
CA TYR A 185 11.79 -7.39 3.27
C TYR A 185 11.90 -7.74 4.76
N GLU A 186 11.97 -9.03 5.11
CA GLU A 186 12.11 -9.48 6.50
C GLU A 186 13.42 -8.98 7.14
N LEU A 187 14.53 -9.06 6.41
CA LEU A 187 15.82 -8.50 6.84
C LEU A 187 15.71 -6.99 7.09
N THR A 188 15.12 -6.26 6.14
CA THR A 188 14.91 -4.81 6.24
C THR A 188 14.02 -4.44 7.41
N LEU A 189 12.93 -5.19 7.63
CA LEU A 189 11.99 -4.97 8.72
C LEU A 189 12.66 -5.24 10.07
N THR A 190 13.45 -6.30 10.17
CA THR A 190 14.16 -6.68 11.40
C THR A 190 15.22 -5.64 11.78
N ASP A 191 16.01 -5.17 10.80
CA ASP A 191 16.96 -4.08 10.97
C ASP A 191 16.25 -2.79 11.41
N TYR A 192 15.15 -2.44 10.73
CA TYR A 192 14.33 -1.27 11.07
C TYR A 192 13.78 -1.33 12.51
N GLN A 193 13.25 -2.48 12.91
CA GLN A 193 12.75 -2.71 14.27
C GLN A 193 13.87 -2.66 15.31
N SER A 194 15.05 -3.20 14.99
CA SER A 194 16.23 -3.12 15.84
C SER A 194 16.61 -1.67 16.12
N LYS A 195 16.77 -0.86 15.07
CA LYS A 195 17.08 0.58 15.18
C LYS A 195 16.02 1.35 15.95
N SER A 196 14.74 1.08 15.67
CA SER A 196 13.61 1.69 16.38
C SER A 196 13.64 1.38 17.88
N ARG A 197 13.96 0.13 18.26
CA ARG A 197 14.12 -0.26 19.67
C ARG A 197 15.34 0.38 20.31
N GLN A 198 16.48 0.43 19.61
CA GLN A 198 17.68 1.09 20.09
C GLN A 198 17.39 2.56 20.40
N LEU A 199 16.61 3.26 19.56
CA LEU A 199 16.20 4.65 19.76
C LEU A 199 15.31 4.87 20.99
N LEU A 200 14.23 4.09 21.10
CA LEU A 200 13.21 4.32 22.13
C LEU A 200 13.62 3.82 23.52
N ARG A 201 14.34 2.69 23.61
CA ARG A 201 14.63 2.03 24.89
C ARG A 201 15.37 2.94 25.89
N PRO A 202 16.43 3.69 25.50
CA PRO A 202 17.12 4.61 26.40
C PRO A 202 16.22 5.76 26.87
N MET A 203 15.43 6.36 25.96
CA MET A 203 14.51 7.46 26.31
C MET A 203 13.47 7.01 27.34
N GLU A 204 12.84 5.86 27.11
CA GLU A 204 11.85 5.30 28.03
C GLU A 204 12.47 4.88 29.37
N LYS A 205 13.71 4.37 29.35
CA LYS A 205 14.45 4.06 30.56
C LYS A 205 14.72 5.33 31.38
N LEU A 206 15.26 6.37 30.75
CA LEU A 206 15.54 7.64 31.41
C LEU A 206 14.28 8.28 31.97
N LEU A 207 13.17 8.25 31.23
CA LEU A 207 11.90 8.78 31.72
C LEU A 207 11.45 8.06 33.01
N ARG A 208 11.58 6.73 33.06
CA ARG A 208 11.25 5.96 34.26
C ARG A 208 12.19 6.26 35.42
N GLU A 209 13.49 6.39 35.15
CA GLU A 209 14.50 6.70 36.17
C GLU A 209 14.28 8.11 36.75
N SER A 210 14.08 9.12 35.89
CA SER A 210 13.78 10.49 36.28
C SER A 210 12.51 10.58 37.12
N ARG A 211 11.42 9.93 36.71
CA ARG A 211 10.18 9.90 37.50
C ARG A 211 10.40 9.28 38.88
N ARG A 212 11.07 8.12 38.92
CA ARG A 212 11.35 7.42 40.18
C ARG A 212 12.22 8.26 41.13
N ASN A 213 13.23 8.93 40.60
CA ASN A 213 14.13 9.76 41.40
C ASN A 213 13.41 11.02 41.89
N LEU A 214 12.58 11.65 41.05
CA LEU A 214 11.78 12.80 41.43
C LEU A 214 10.73 12.43 42.50
N GLU A 215 10.05 11.30 42.34
CA GLU A 215 9.10 10.77 43.33
C GLU A 215 9.77 10.58 44.70
N LYS A 216 10.97 9.99 44.73
CA LYS A 216 11.75 9.86 45.96
C LYS A 216 12.15 11.20 46.54
N LEU A 217 12.56 12.16 45.70
CA LEU A 217 12.96 13.50 46.13
C LEU A 217 11.80 14.22 46.82
N TYR A 218 10.60 14.12 46.26
CA TYR A 218 9.39 14.68 46.86
C TYR A 218 8.89 13.89 48.06
N ALA A 219 9.18 12.59 48.16
CA ALA A 219 8.81 11.77 49.32
C ALA A 219 9.55 12.19 50.60
N SER A 220 10.67 12.91 50.49
CA SER A 220 11.37 13.52 51.63
C SER A 220 10.63 14.75 52.22
N ASP A 221 9.47 15.10 51.68
CA ASP A 221 8.50 16.10 52.19
C ASP A 221 9.05 17.51 52.47
N TRP A 222 10.12 17.90 51.77
CA TRP A 222 10.70 19.24 51.86
C TRP A 222 9.89 20.30 51.10
N LEU A 223 9.12 19.90 50.07
CA LEU A 223 8.27 20.78 49.26
C LEU A 223 6.80 20.36 49.37
N TYR A 224 5.90 21.30 49.63
CA TYR A 224 4.48 21.02 49.75
C TYR A 224 3.87 20.52 48.44
N LEU A 225 2.95 19.53 48.51
CA LEU A 225 2.40 18.81 47.36
C LEU A 225 1.84 19.74 46.26
N LYS A 226 1.22 20.86 46.65
CA LYS A 226 0.66 21.85 45.72
C LYS A 226 1.70 22.40 44.72
N TYR A 227 2.97 22.49 45.13
CA TYR A 227 4.03 23.12 44.33
C TYR A 227 4.91 22.12 43.58
N ARG A 228 4.54 20.83 43.56
CA ARG A 228 5.29 19.75 42.89
C ARG A 228 4.91 19.68 41.41
N SER A 229 5.27 20.72 40.66
CA SER A 229 5.09 20.80 39.21
C SER A 229 6.19 21.64 38.58
N LEU A 230 6.51 21.37 37.31
CA LEU A 230 7.54 22.13 36.59
C LEU A 230 7.37 23.66 36.74
N PRO A 231 6.21 24.29 36.46
CA PRO A 231 6.06 25.75 36.59
C PRO A 231 6.29 26.26 38.01
N ALA A 232 5.79 25.53 39.01
CA ALA A 232 5.90 25.96 40.40
C ALA A 232 7.35 25.83 40.91
N VAL A 233 8.00 24.69 40.67
CA VAL A 233 9.37 24.43 41.13
C VAL A 233 10.37 25.37 40.47
N THR A 234 10.28 25.59 39.15
CA THR A 234 11.21 26.51 38.47
C THR A 234 11.05 27.94 38.98
N THR A 235 9.81 28.38 39.24
CA THR A 235 9.54 29.73 39.72
C THR A 235 10.04 29.91 41.16
N ILE A 236 9.74 28.95 42.03
CA ILE A 236 10.24 28.95 43.42
C ILE A 236 11.77 28.92 43.42
N TYR A 237 12.39 28.08 42.60
CA TYR A 237 13.84 28.04 42.46
C TYR A 237 14.43 29.39 42.00
N GLU A 238 13.78 30.07 41.06
CA GLU A 238 14.19 31.39 40.58
C GLU A 238 14.18 32.45 41.70
N TYR A 239 13.26 32.37 42.67
CA TYR A 239 13.28 33.24 43.85
C TYR A 239 14.50 33.02 44.74
N PHE A 240 14.93 31.77 44.91
CA PHE A 240 16.12 31.45 45.69
C PHE A 240 17.40 31.86 44.93
N LEU A 241 17.46 31.64 43.62
CA LEU A 241 18.57 32.08 42.77
C LEU A 241 18.77 33.60 42.78
N SER A 242 17.67 34.35 42.76
CA SER A 242 17.69 35.81 42.79
C SER A 242 17.90 36.40 44.20
N GLY A 243 17.93 35.56 45.24
CA GLY A 243 18.02 35.99 46.64
C GLY A 243 16.76 36.66 47.18
N ARG A 244 15.62 36.56 46.47
CA ARG A 244 14.32 37.11 46.91
C ARG A 244 13.73 36.30 48.06
N CYS A 245 14.05 35.01 48.15
CA CYS A 245 13.62 34.12 49.22
C CYS A 245 14.79 33.28 49.76
N THR A 246 14.81 33.06 51.07
CA THR A 246 15.76 32.18 51.75
C THR A 246 15.10 30.97 52.40
N GLU A 247 13.77 31.00 52.54
CA GLU A 247 12.93 30.00 53.17
C GLU A 247 11.67 29.73 52.33
N LEU A 248 11.10 28.53 52.45
CA LEU A 248 9.87 28.17 51.74
C LEU A 248 8.63 28.78 52.41
N THR A 249 8.60 28.78 53.74
CA THR A 249 7.49 29.25 54.58
C THR A 249 7.80 30.61 55.21
N GLY A 250 6.79 31.23 55.83
CA GLY A 250 6.94 32.51 56.53
C GLY A 250 6.33 33.69 55.75
N PRO A 251 6.25 34.88 56.37
CA PRO A 251 5.67 36.08 55.74
C PRO A 251 6.37 36.47 54.43
N ASP A 252 7.70 36.33 54.40
CA ASP A 252 8.54 36.62 53.23
C ASP A 252 9.01 35.34 52.52
N GLY A 253 8.37 34.20 52.83
CA GLY A 253 8.72 32.89 52.28
C GLY A 253 8.24 32.71 50.83
N ALA A 254 8.89 31.79 50.12
CA ALA A 254 8.63 31.55 48.70
C ALA A 254 7.18 31.15 48.39
N TYR A 255 6.50 30.42 49.30
CA TYR A 255 5.09 30.08 49.11
C TYR A 255 4.18 31.32 49.10
N ASN A 256 4.41 32.28 49.99
CA ASN A 256 3.59 33.48 50.03
C ASN A 256 3.80 34.34 48.78
N LEU A 257 5.07 34.46 48.35
CA LEU A 257 5.42 35.18 47.13
C LEU A 257 4.78 34.53 45.89
N TYR A 258 4.91 33.21 45.76
CA TYR A 258 4.32 32.44 44.66
C TYR A 258 2.80 32.64 44.58
N GLU A 259 2.09 32.50 45.69
CA GLU A 259 0.62 32.67 45.74
C GLU A 259 0.19 34.12 45.45
N SER A 260 1.02 35.10 45.83
CA SER A 260 0.76 36.50 45.52
C SER A 260 0.90 36.78 44.03
N GLU A 261 2.00 36.35 43.40
CA GLU A 261 2.24 36.53 41.97
C GLU A 261 1.27 35.69 41.12
N LEU A 262 0.88 34.50 41.59
CA LEU A 262 -0.15 33.68 40.95
C LEU A 262 -1.52 34.39 40.92
N ARG A 263 -1.97 34.97 42.03
CA ARG A 263 -3.24 35.72 42.10
C ARG A 263 -3.24 36.99 41.24
N GLN A 264 -2.07 37.57 41.01
CA GLN A 264 -1.89 38.71 40.12
C GLN A 264 -1.85 38.32 38.63
N ASN A 265 -2.00 37.03 38.31
CA ASN A 265 -1.85 36.48 36.96
C ASN A 265 -0.46 36.75 36.34
N ILE A 266 0.57 36.92 37.18
CA ILE A 266 1.96 37.11 36.75
C ILE A 266 2.57 35.76 36.36
N ILE A 267 2.24 34.70 37.10
CA ILE A 267 2.74 33.33 36.94
C ILE A 267 1.73 32.48 36.18
N ILE A 268 2.23 31.62 35.29
CA ILE A 268 1.43 30.59 34.64
C ILE A 268 1.53 29.27 35.41
N GLU A 269 0.39 28.79 35.90
CA GLU A 269 0.28 27.56 36.69
C GLU A 269 0.25 26.28 35.83
N LYS A 270 -0.32 26.36 34.62
CA LYS A 270 -0.58 25.19 33.78
C LYS A 270 0.08 25.29 32.42
N LEU A 271 0.67 24.18 32.00
CA LEU A 271 1.46 24.13 30.78
C LEU A 271 0.62 24.06 29.47
N GLU A 272 -0.69 23.85 29.55
CA GLU A 272 -1.53 23.48 28.39
C GLU A 272 -1.81 24.60 27.38
N ASN A 273 -1.25 25.81 27.53
CA ASN A 273 -1.47 26.92 26.60
C ASN A 273 -0.23 27.83 26.42
N ILE A 274 0.97 27.25 26.55
CA ILE A 274 2.23 28.01 26.44
C ILE A 274 2.34 28.81 25.16
N GLU A 275 1.98 28.26 24.00
CA GLU A 275 2.14 28.99 22.73
C GLU A 275 1.40 30.33 22.72
N LYS A 276 0.29 30.43 23.47
CA LYS A 276 -0.52 31.65 23.59
C LYS A 276 -0.04 32.61 24.69
N LYS A 277 0.93 32.19 25.51
CA LYS A 277 1.40 32.94 26.68
C LYS A 277 2.93 33.02 26.78
N LEU A 278 3.67 32.62 25.74
CA LEU A 278 5.14 32.63 25.70
C LEU A 278 5.72 33.99 26.05
N ASP A 279 5.13 35.09 25.55
CA ASP A 279 5.57 36.45 25.86
C ASP A 279 5.42 36.80 27.35
N GLN A 280 4.35 36.32 27.99
CA GLN A 280 4.12 36.51 29.43
C GLN A 280 5.09 35.66 30.27
N ILE A 281 5.35 34.41 29.86
CA ILE A 281 6.36 33.55 30.54
C ILE A 281 7.74 34.16 30.39
N GLN A 282 8.11 34.63 29.20
CA GLN A 282 9.41 35.24 28.94
C GLN A 282 9.69 36.42 29.86
N GLN A 283 8.66 37.23 30.15
CA GLN A 283 8.79 38.42 31.00
C GLN A 283 8.83 38.09 32.49
N ASN A 284 8.11 37.06 32.94
CA ASN A 284 7.84 36.85 34.37
C ASN A 284 8.45 35.56 34.96
N GLN A 285 8.81 34.58 34.13
CA GLN A 285 9.26 33.24 34.56
C GLN A 285 10.41 32.78 33.64
N PHE A 286 11.56 33.44 33.76
CA PHE A 286 12.67 33.28 32.82
C PHE A 286 13.20 31.84 32.80
N LEU A 287 13.30 31.19 33.96
CA LEU A 287 13.80 29.82 34.03
C LEU A 287 12.84 28.84 33.35
N LEU A 288 11.53 28.97 33.63
CA LEU A 288 10.51 28.16 32.98
C LEU A 288 10.56 28.33 31.45
N TYR A 289 10.59 29.57 30.97
CA TYR A 289 10.70 29.87 29.54
C TYR A 289 11.93 29.21 28.89
N THR A 290 13.08 29.29 29.54
CA THR A 290 14.34 28.75 29.02
C THR A 290 14.30 27.22 28.90
N GLU A 291 13.83 26.54 29.94
CA GLU A 291 13.69 25.08 29.96
C GLU A 291 12.71 24.58 28.89
N MET A 292 11.66 25.35 28.66
CA MET A 292 10.69 25.08 27.62
C MET A 292 11.23 25.22 26.19
N GLN A 293 11.96 26.30 25.91
CA GLN A 293 12.60 26.50 24.62
C GLN A 293 13.62 25.40 24.35
N ARG A 294 14.39 25.04 25.37
CA ARG A 294 15.33 23.93 25.33
C ARG A 294 14.63 22.60 25.02
N ALA A 295 13.51 22.30 25.69
CA ALA A 295 12.72 21.10 25.44
C ALA A 295 12.21 21.03 23.98
N ASN A 296 11.69 22.15 23.45
CA ASN A 296 11.23 22.22 22.06
C ASN A 296 12.38 21.99 21.07
N GLN A 297 13.52 22.65 21.30
CA GLN A 297 14.71 22.49 20.46
C GLN A 297 15.19 21.03 20.46
N ILE A 298 15.33 20.42 21.64
CA ILE A 298 15.74 19.02 21.79
C ILE A 298 14.76 18.08 21.10
N SER A 299 13.44 18.31 21.21
CA SER A 299 12.44 17.47 20.55
C SER A 299 12.57 17.54 19.02
N GLN A 300 12.76 18.74 18.47
CA GLN A 300 12.97 18.94 17.03
C GLN A 300 14.27 18.30 16.54
N GLU A 301 15.35 18.41 17.32
CA GLU A 301 16.64 17.79 17.00
C GLU A 301 16.53 16.25 17.03
N ILE A 302 15.89 15.67 18.05
CA ILE A 302 15.65 14.21 18.13
C ILE A 302 14.78 13.73 16.96
N ALA A 303 13.79 14.52 16.53
CA ALA A 303 13.00 14.20 15.33
C ALA A 303 13.87 14.15 14.06
N GLN A 304 14.81 15.08 13.89
CA GLN A 304 15.75 15.09 12.77
C GLN A 304 16.70 13.89 12.81
N ASP A 305 17.23 13.57 14.00
CA ASP A 305 18.10 12.41 14.22
C ASP A 305 17.36 11.09 13.95
N THR A 306 16.11 10.98 14.43
CA THR A 306 15.22 9.84 14.14
C THR A 306 15.08 9.64 12.65
N LYS A 307 14.87 10.73 11.90
CA LYS A 307 14.80 10.68 10.43
C LYS A 307 16.09 10.13 9.81
N ALA A 308 17.26 10.56 10.30
CA ALA A 308 18.56 10.13 9.80
C ALA A 308 18.82 8.65 10.11
N ILE A 309 18.65 8.24 11.38
CA ILE A 309 18.88 6.88 11.88
C ILE A 309 18.01 5.85 11.14
N LEU A 310 16.73 6.17 10.91
CA LEU A 310 15.83 5.26 10.20
C LEU A 310 16.13 5.20 8.69
N SER A 311 16.85 6.17 8.13
CA SER A 311 17.15 6.27 6.69
C SER A 311 18.55 5.78 6.30
N GLN A 312 19.51 5.71 7.23
CA GLN A 312 20.90 5.35 6.95
C GLN A 312 21.33 4.06 7.68
N THR A 313 22.25 3.31 7.06
CA THR A 313 22.79 2.03 7.55
C THR A 313 23.92 2.20 8.59
N LYS A 314 24.32 3.42 8.95
CA LYS A 314 25.43 3.64 9.89
C LYS A 314 24.94 3.83 11.32
N GLU A 315 25.15 2.81 12.15
CA GLU A 315 25.16 2.86 13.63
C GLU A 315 26.04 4.01 14.19
N ILE A 316 26.99 4.50 13.39
CA ILE A 316 28.00 5.52 13.77
C ILE A 316 27.35 6.86 14.18
N ALA A 317 26.12 7.13 13.75
CA ALA A 317 25.36 8.32 14.08
C ALA A 317 24.23 8.04 15.11
N TRP A 318 24.49 7.22 16.13
CA TRP A 318 23.81 7.34 17.42
C TRP A 318 24.20 8.69 18.07
N ASN A 319 23.77 9.76 17.38
CA ASN A 319 24.38 11.08 17.27
C ASN A 319 24.88 11.62 18.61
N THR A 320 26.07 12.21 18.59
CA THR A 320 26.76 12.86 19.71
C THR A 320 25.82 13.66 20.62
N LYS A 321 24.76 14.26 20.06
CA LYS A 321 23.78 15.10 20.76
C LYS A 321 22.67 14.36 21.49
N CYS A 322 22.03 13.34 20.89
CA CYS A 322 21.10 12.47 21.64
C CYS A 322 21.85 11.82 22.81
N THR A 323 23.07 11.37 22.56
CA THR A 323 23.98 10.86 23.59
C THR A 323 24.34 11.93 24.62
N ALA A 324 24.62 13.18 24.22
CA ALA A 324 24.90 14.27 25.15
C ALA A 324 23.69 14.60 26.04
N TYR A 325 22.49 14.69 25.46
CA TYR A 325 21.27 14.91 26.22
C TYR A 325 20.98 13.75 27.19
N PHE A 326 21.11 12.51 26.74
CA PHE A 326 20.94 11.35 27.62
C PHE A 326 21.99 11.34 28.73
N SER A 327 23.22 11.73 28.44
CA SER A 327 24.29 11.87 29.44
C SER A 327 23.97 12.99 30.44
N GLU A 328 23.42 14.11 29.97
CA GLU A 328 22.95 15.21 30.81
C GLU A 328 21.82 14.76 31.75
N VAL A 329 20.77 14.12 31.21
CA VAL A 329 19.66 13.60 32.03
C VAL A 329 20.15 12.52 33.01
N THR A 330 21.13 11.71 32.61
CA THR A 330 21.77 10.74 33.49
C THR A 330 22.54 11.43 34.63
N ALA A 331 23.24 12.52 34.33
CA ALA A 331 23.92 13.33 35.34
C ALA A 331 22.94 13.96 36.32
N LYS A 332 21.83 14.56 35.83
CA LYS A 332 20.74 15.09 36.67
C LYS A 332 20.16 14.01 37.60
N ASN A 333 19.92 12.82 37.08
CA ASN A 333 19.48 11.67 37.87
C ASN A 333 20.51 11.24 38.92
N THR A 334 21.80 11.26 38.57
CA THR A 334 22.88 10.92 39.49
C THR A 334 22.96 11.92 40.63
N GLU A 335 22.77 13.21 40.34
CA GLU A 335 22.74 14.26 41.35
C GLU A 335 21.60 14.07 42.34
N ALA A 336 20.40 13.79 41.84
CA ALA A 336 19.25 13.46 42.68
C ALA A 336 19.53 12.26 43.61
N ILE A 337 20.20 11.22 43.10
CA ILE A 337 20.59 10.06 43.92
C ILE A 337 21.58 10.46 45.02
N LYS A 338 22.54 11.34 44.74
CA LYS A 338 23.49 11.83 45.76
C LYS A 338 22.74 12.56 46.87
N ILE A 339 21.86 13.49 46.51
CA ILE A 339 21.06 14.26 47.48
C ILE A 339 20.16 13.33 48.30
N LEU A 340 19.48 12.37 47.66
CA LEU A 340 18.68 11.36 48.35
C LEU A 340 19.52 10.54 49.34
N THR A 341 20.75 10.19 48.97
CA THR A 341 21.67 9.46 49.85
C THR A 341 22.07 10.31 51.05
N PHE A 342 22.35 11.59 50.84
CA PHE A 342 22.65 12.54 51.91
C PHE A 342 21.46 12.71 52.87
N LEU A 343 20.25 12.92 52.34
CA LEU A 343 19.04 13.08 53.15
C LEU A 343 18.72 11.84 53.99
N ASN A 344 18.91 10.63 53.42
CA ASN A 344 18.67 9.37 54.12
C ASN A 344 19.80 8.96 55.08
N GLY A 345 21.01 9.50 54.90
CA GLY A 345 22.14 9.28 55.81
C GLY A 345 22.21 10.29 56.97
N ALA A 346 21.46 11.39 56.86
CA ALA A 346 21.32 12.42 57.90
C ALA A 346 20.13 12.17 58.85
N SER A 347 19.29 11.18 58.56
CA SER A 347 18.23 10.64 59.42
C SER A 347 18.72 9.42 60.18
#